data_AF-I2GEB1-F1
#
_entry.id   AF-I2GEB1-F1
#
_cell.length_a   1.000
_cell.length_b   1.000
_cell.length_c   1.000
_cell.angle_alpha   90.00
_cell.angle_beta   90.00
_cell.angle_gamma   90.00
#
_symmetry.space_group_name_H-M   'P 1'
#
loop_
_entity.id
_entity.type
_entity.pdbx_description
1 polymer ?
#
loop_
_entity_poly.entity_id
_entity_poly.type
_entity_poly.pdbx_seq_one_letter_code
_entity_poly.pdbx_strand_id
1 'polypeptide(L)'
;MGRSGLVTETTSVMKTGLLIAALSTVSAAAFAQGTSAQPSPEIQIKTAVLAAPADKRDGAMVYGYDAKGAFVVLRKGTNDMVCLADDPAKKGFSASCYHRDLEPFMKRGRELQQEGKKPGDVLTIREQEVKAGKWKMPKQPTTLYVLSAKDENYDQATGDVKDTYLRYVVYIPYATAESTGLPLKPEAPGMPWIMDPGTHRAHIMINPPQSTTPSAAKQ
;
A
#
# COMPACT_ATOMS: atom_id res chain seq x y z
N MET A 1 -75.48 46.60 1.35
CA MET A 1 -74.84 47.78 0.73
C MET A 1 -73.54 47.36 0.09
N GLY A 2 -73.34 47.61 -1.21
CA GLY A 2 -72.16 47.21 -2.00
C GLY A 2 -72.54 46.26 -3.14
N ARG A 3 -73.10 46.79 -4.24
CA ARG A 3 -72.44 47.04 -5.55
C ARG A 3 -72.13 45.74 -6.31
N SER A 4 -72.95 45.38 -7.29
CA SER A 4 -72.98 45.88 -8.69
C SER A 4 -71.98 45.14 -9.60
N GLY A 5 -72.48 44.53 -10.67
CA GLY A 5 -71.73 44.37 -11.92
C GLY A 5 -71.76 43.00 -12.59
N LEU A 6 -72.89 42.66 -13.20
CA LEU A 6 -72.98 41.89 -14.47
C LEU A 6 -72.14 42.69 -15.52
N VAL A 7 -71.42 42.17 -16.51
CA VAL A 7 -71.73 41.43 -17.77
C VAL A 7 -70.33 41.22 -18.42
N THR A 8 -69.94 40.19 -19.17
CA THR A 8 -70.33 39.92 -20.57
C THR A 8 -69.53 38.70 -21.07
N GLU A 9 -70.21 37.76 -21.73
CA GLU A 9 -69.59 36.75 -22.58
C GLU A 9 -69.03 37.38 -23.86
N THR A 10 -67.86 36.91 -24.31
CA THR A 10 -67.50 36.97 -25.73
C THR A 10 -66.78 35.70 -26.15
N THR A 11 -67.15 35.29 -27.35
CA THR A 11 -66.99 33.98 -27.97
C THR A 11 -65.58 33.68 -28.48
N SER A 12 -65.30 32.38 -28.46
CA SER A 12 -64.31 31.59 -29.22
C SER A 12 -63.85 32.18 -30.57
N VAL A 13 -62.53 32.25 -30.77
CA VAL A 13 -61.88 31.87 -32.05
C VAL A 13 -60.52 31.21 -31.78
N MET A 14 -60.42 29.97 -32.21
CA MET A 14 -59.27 29.08 -32.24
C MET A 14 -58.17 29.64 -33.18
N LYS A 15 -56.93 29.80 -32.68
CA LYS A 15 -55.73 29.93 -33.52
C LYS A 15 -54.62 29.02 -33.02
N THR A 16 -54.56 27.90 -33.71
CA THR A 16 -53.50 26.92 -33.90
C THR A 16 -52.07 27.40 -33.64
N GLY A 17 -51.38 26.62 -32.80
CA GLY A 17 -49.98 26.21 -33.04
C GLY A 17 -48.89 27.17 -32.60
N LEU A 18 -48.22 26.86 -31.48
CA LEU A 18 -46.90 26.20 -31.47
C LEU A 18 -46.35 26.24 -30.03
N LEU A 19 -46.56 25.16 -29.27
CA LEU A 19 -45.90 24.96 -27.98
C LEU A 19 -44.44 24.56 -28.24
N ILE A 20 -43.51 25.51 -28.09
CA ILE A 20 -42.08 25.21 -27.99
C ILE A 20 -41.80 24.83 -26.53
N ALA A 21 -41.95 23.54 -26.23
CA ALA A 21 -41.41 22.98 -24.99
C ALA A 21 -39.89 22.84 -25.15
N ALA A 22 -39.14 23.75 -24.53
CA ALA A 22 -37.69 23.62 -24.40
C ALA A 22 -37.38 22.44 -23.48
N LEU A 23 -37.11 21.28 -24.09
CA LEU A 23 -36.70 20.05 -23.41
C LEU A 23 -35.24 20.21 -22.98
N SER A 24 -35.03 20.70 -21.76
CA SER A 24 -33.71 20.74 -21.13
C SER A 24 -33.22 19.32 -20.88
N THR A 25 -32.43 18.77 -21.81
CA THR A 25 -31.71 17.51 -21.63
C THR A 25 -30.63 17.71 -20.57
N VAL A 26 -30.93 17.32 -19.33
CA VAL A 26 -29.91 17.11 -18.30
C VAL A 26 -29.15 15.84 -18.68
N SER A 27 -28.03 16.00 -19.38
CA SER A 27 -27.07 14.92 -19.60
C SER A 27 -26.47 14.53 -18.25
N ALA A 28 -26.96 13.43 -17.68
CA ALA A 28 -26.29 12.76 -16.57
C ALA A 28 -24.94 12.23 -17.09
N ALA A 29 -23.88 13.01 -16.91
CA ALA A 29 -22.53 12.50 -17.01
C ALA A 29 -22.35 11.47 -15.88
N ALA A 30 -22.47 10.19 -16.21
CA ALA A 30 -22.02 9.13 -15.35
C ALA A 30 -20.51 9.29 -15.17
N PHE A 31 -20.11 9.88 -14.05
CA PHE A 31 -18.73 9.77 -13.59
C PHE A 31 -18.48 8.28 -13.34
N ALA A 32 -17.83 7.61 -14.28
CA ALA A 32 -17.13 6.38 -13.99
C ALA A 32 -16.09 6.73 -12.92
N GLN A 33 -16.42 6.45 -11.66
CA GLN A 33 -15.43 6.45 -10.60
C GLN A 33 -14.38 5.44 -11.03
N GLY A 34 -13.20 5.91 -11.41
CA GLY A 34 -12.08 5.07 -11.76
C GLY A 34 -11.63 4.30 -10.52
N THR A 35 -12.27 3.17 -10.24
CA THR A 35 -11.63 2.09 -9.51
C THR A 35 -10.55 1.58 -10.43
N SER A 36 -9.29 1.92 -10.17
CA SER A 36 -8.18 1.16 -10.76
C SER A 36 -8.48 -0.31 -10.47
N ALA A 37 -8.70 -1.08 -11.53
CA ALA A 37 -8.95 -2.50 -11.40
C ALA A 37 -7.76 -3.09 -10.64
N GLN A 38 -8.02 -3.87 -9.59
CA GLN A 38 -6.96 -4.51 -8.81
C GLN A 38 -6.05 -5.29 -9.77
N PRO A 39 -4.71 -5.15 -9.68
CA PRO A 39 -3.81 -5.91 -10.53
C PRO A 39 -4.08 -7.42 -10.39
N SER A 40 -3.89 -8.18 -11.47
CA SER A 40 -4.13 -9.62 -11.42
C SER A 40 -3.22 -10.30 -10.38
N PRO A 41 -3.61 -11.47 -9.82
CA PRO A 41 -2.74 -12.23 -8.92
C PRO A 41 -1.33 -12.45 -9.48
N GLU A 42 -1.22 -12.70 -10.78
CA GLU A 42 0.06 -12.92 -11.48
C GLU A 42 0.93 -11.66 -11.47
N ILE A 43 0.34 -10.48 -11.71
CA ILE A 43 1.05 -9.20 -11.66
C ILE A 43 1.51 -8.90 -10.24
N GLN A 44 0.64 -9.10 -9.25
CA GLN A 44 0.99 -8.90 -7.84
C GLN A 44 2.12 -9.84 -7.41
N ILE A 45 2.11 -11.10 -7.85
CA ILE A 45 3.21 -12.05 -7.60
C ILE A 45 4.48 -11.59 -8.30
N LYS A 46 4.41 -11.24 -9.60
CA LYS A 46 5.54 -10.75 -10.41
C LYS A 46 6.24 -9.58 -9.71
N THR A 47 5.48 -8.60 -9.23
CA THR A 47 6.05 -7.36 -8.66
C THR A 47 6.46 -7.52 -7.20
N ALA A 48 5.72 -8.29 -6.38
CA ALA A 48 6.05 -8.53 -4.98
C ALA A 48 7.45 -9.16 -4.82
N VAL A 49 7.76 -10.17 -5.63
CA VAL A 49 9.02 -10.91 -5.52
C VAL A 49 10.24 -10.11 -5.98
N LEU A 50 10.07 -8.98 -6.67
CA LEU A 50 11.18 -8.12 -7.06
C LEU A 50 11.97 -7.62 -5.84
N ALA A 51 11.31 -7.47 -4.68
CA ALA A 51 11.95 -7.09 -3.43
C ALA A 51 12.81 -8.22 -2.81
N ALA A 52 12.60 -9.49 -3.18
CA ALA A 52 13.38 -10.60 -2.66
C ALA A 52 14.74 -10.75 -3.38
N PRO A 53 15.76 -11.33 -2.71
CA PRO A 53 16.97 -11.82 -3.37
C PRO A 53 16.63 -12.73 -4.55
N ALA A 54 17.37 -12.60 -5.66
CA ALA A 54 17.04 -13.23 -6.93
C ALA A 54 16.90 -14.76 -6.81
N ASP A 55 17.78 -15.41 -6.06
CA ASP A 55 17.79 -16.85 -5.79
C ASP A 55 16.64 -17.33 -4.89
N LYS A 56 15.90 -16.42 -4.27
CA LYS A 56 14.78 -16.72 -3.37
C LYS A 56 13.41 -16.42 -3.96
N ARG A 57 13.33 -15.79 -5.13
CA ARG A 57 12.05 -15.29 -5.69
C ARG A 57 11.05 -16.40 -5.98
N ASP A 58 11.49 -17.52 -6.55
CA ASP A 58 10.59 -18.59 -7.00
C ASP A 58 9.90 -19.30 -5.83
N GLY A 59 10.60 -19.48 -4.72
CA GLY A 59 10.09 -20.17 -3.54
C GLY A 59 9.39 -19.29 -2.51
N ALA A 60 9.36 -17.95 -2.70
CA ALA A 60 8.80 -17.05 -1.69
C ALA A 60 7.29 -17.23 -1.54
N MET A 61 6.79 -17.21 -0.30
CA MET A 61 5.36 -16.99 -0.05
C MET A 61 4.99 -15.59 -0.51
N VAL A 62 3.84 -15.42 -1.16
CA VAL A 62 3.36 -14.11 -1.60
C VAL A 62 1.96 -13.86 -1.08
N TYR A 63 1.81 -12.75 -0.37
CA TYR A 63 0.51 -12.15 -0.09
C TYR A 63 0.24 -10.99 -1.03
N GLY A 64 -1.03 -10.75 -1.30
CA GLY A 64 -1.51 -9.58 -2.03
C GLY A 64 -2.98 -9.37 -1.74
N TYR A 65 -3.72 -8.85 -2.71
CA TYR A 65 -5.10 -8.40 -2.57
C TYR A 65 -6.00 -9.11 -3.59
N ASP A 66 -7.15 -9.59 -3.14
CA ASP A 66 -8.16 -10.14 -4.04
C ASP A 66 -8.96 -9.04 -4.76
N ALA A 67 -9.92 -9.42 -5.61
CA ALA A 67 -10.75 -8.47 -6.34
C ALA A 67 -11.60 -7.54 -5.44
N LYS A 68 -11.76 -7.87 -4.15
CA LYS A 68 -12.47 -7.07 -3.14
C LYS A 68 -11.50 -6.23 -2.29
N GLY A 69 -10.20 -6.29 -2.56
CA GLY A 69 -9.16 -5.64 -1.76
C GLY A 69 -8.86 -6.37 -0.44
N ALA A 70 -9.29 -7.63 -0.27
CA ALA A 70 -8.97 -8.40 0.92
C ALA A 70 -7.54 -8.94 0.82
N PHE A 71 -6.79 -8.83 1.92
CA PHE A 71 -5.41 -9.33 1.98
C PHE A 71 -5.38 -10.86 2.08
N VAL A 72 -4.84 -11.52 1.05
CA VAL A 72 -4.89 -12.98 0.87
C VAL A 72 -3.53 -13.54 0.47
N VAL A 73 -3.37 -14.86 0.63
CA VAL A 73 -2.23 -15.59 0.07
C VAL A 73 -2.47 -15.80 -1.42
N LEU A 74 -1.60 -15.23 -2.27
CA LEU A 74 -1.63 -15.45 -3.72
C LEU A 74 -0.74 -16.62 -4.14
N ARG A 75 0.36 -16.84 -3.42
CA ARG A 75 1.26 -17.98 -3.65
C ARG A 75 1.74 -18.57 -2.33
N LYS A 76 1.61 -19.89 -2.18
CA LYS A 76 2.23 -20.62 -1.07
C LYS A 76 3.74 -20.66 -1.27
N GLY A 77 4.50 -20.42 -0.20
CA GLY A 77 5.96 -20.46 -0.23
C GLY A 77 6.53 -21.85 0.05
N THR A 78 7.74 -22.08 -0.44
CA THR A 78 8.56 -23.28 -0.21
C THR A 78 9.91 -22.95 0.42
N ASN A 79 10.28 -21.67 0.53
CA ASN A 79 11.52 -21.22 1.15
C ASN A 79 11.29 -20.32 2.37
N ASP A 80 12.33 -19.55 2.73
CA ASP A 80 12.43 -18.69 3.90
C ASP A 80 11.84 -17.28 3.70
N MET A 81 11.37 -16.92 2.51
CA MET A 81 10.90 -15.57 2.21
C MET A 81 9.37 -15.45 2.22
N VAL A 82 8.89 -14.36 2.81
CA VAL A 82 7.50 -13.89 2.74
C VAL A 82 7.50 -12.52 2.08
N CYS A 83 6.80 -12.40 0.95
CA CYS A 83 6.68 -11.18 0.17
C CYS A 83 5.25 -10.65 0.21
N LEU A 84 5.13 -9.32 0.29
CA LEU A 84 3.89 -8.57 0.26
C LEU A 84 3.85 -7.76 -1.03
N ALA A 85 2.78 -7.93 -1.80
CA ALA A 85 2.51 -7.10 -2.96
C ALA A 85 2.27 -5.64 -2.57
N ASP A 86 2.40 -4.78 -3.57
CA ASP A 86 2.02 -3.38 -3.48
C ASP A 86 0.55 -3.24 -3.06
N ASP A 87 0.28 -2.24 -2.22
CA ASP A 87 -1.07 -1.91 -1.75
C ASP A 87 -1.67 -0.88 -2.69
N PRO A 88 -2.61 -1.25 -3.57
CA PRO A 88 -3.10 -0.35 -4.62
C PRO A 88 -3.92 0.83 -4.07
N ALA A 89 -4.25 0.84 -2.77
CA ALA A 89 -4.88 1.97 -2.11
C ALA A 89 -3.87 3.04 -1.65
N LYS A 90 -2.56 2.78 -1.77
CA LYS A 90 -1.49 3.71 -1.38
C LYS A 90 -0.85 4.35 -2.60
N LYS A 91 -0.30 5.54 -2.39
CA LYS A 91 0.52 6.23 -3.39
C LYS A 91 1.93 5.66 -3.41
N GLY A 92 2.51 5.62 -4.59
CA GLY A 92 3.79 4.98 -4.89
C GLY A 92 3.65 3.47 -4.97
N PHE A 93 4.60 2.84 -5.66
CA PHE A 93 4.80 1.40 -5.58
C PHE A 93 5.61 1.05 -4.33
N SER A 94 5.16 0.06 -3.56
CA SER A 94 5.93 -0.51 -2.46
C SER A 94 5.69 -2.02 -2.28
N ALA A 95 6.67 -2.82 -2.68
CA ALA A 95 6.74 -4.24 -2.34
C ALA A 95 7.71 -4.46 -1.19
N SER A 96 7.43 -5.44 -0.32
CA SER A 96 8.35 -5.84 0.75
C SER A 96 8.52 -7.35 0.80
N CYS A 97 9.72 -7.81 1.13
CA CYS A 97 9.99 -9.23 1.37
C CYS A 97 10.83 -9.38 2.63
N TYR A 98 10.55 -10.37 3.47
CA TYR A 98 11.31 -10.60 4.70
C TYR A 98 11.40 -12.09 5.02
N HIS A 99 12.37 -12.42 5.88
CA HIS A 99 12.50 -13.78 6.39
C HIS A 99 11.24 -14.19 7.17
N ARG A 100 10.74 -15.40 6.96
CA ARG A 100 9.48 -15.93 7.51
C ARG A 100 9.39 -15.86 9.03
N ASP A 101 10.51 -15.92 9.74
CA ASP A 101 10.52 -15.85 11.22
C ASP A 101 10.05 -14.48 11.74
N LEU A 102 10.10 -13.44 10.90
CA LEU A 102 9.59 -12.11 11.23
C LEU A 102 8.07 -12.00 11.01
N GLU A 103 7.46 -12.94 10.29
CA GLU A 103 6.05 -12.90 9.90
C GLU A 103 5.07 -12.86 11.09
N PRO A 104 5.24 -13.60 12.21
CA PRO A 104 4.32 -13.49 13.34
C PRO A 104 4.20 -12.05 13.85
N PHE A 105 5.32 -11.34 13.95
CA PHE A 105 5.35 -9.93 14.34
C PHE A 105 4.73 -9.02 13.27
N MET A 106 5.05 -9.23 11.99
CA MET A 106 4.56 -8.41 10.88
C MET A 106 3.06 -8.57 10.64
N LYS A 107 2.57 -9.82 10.63
CA LYS A 107 1.15 -10.16 10.54
C LYS A 107 0.35 -9.46 11.62
N ARG A 108 0.81 -9.46 12.87
CA ARG A 108 0.12 -8.75 13.94
C ARG A 108 -0.01 -7.25 13.69
N GLY A 109 1.03 -6.63 13.12
CA GLY A 109 0.95 -5.23 12.70
C GLY A 109 -0.13 -4.97 11.66
N ARG A 110 -0.29 -5.87 10.69
CA ARG A 110 -1.33 -5.77 9.65
C ARG A 110 -2.73 -5.97 10.23
N GLU A 111 -2.91 -6.94 11.15
CA GLU A 111 -4.18 -7.16 11.84
C GLU A 111 -4.63 -5.92 12.62
N LEU A 112 -3.74 -5.34 13.42
CA LEU A 112 -4.07 -4.13 14.18
C LEU A 112 -4.45 -2.95 13.26
N GLN A 113 -3.80 -2.83 12.10
CA GLN A 113 -4.18 -1.82 11.10
C GLN A 113 -5.56 -2.10 10.51
N GLN A 114 -5.90 -3.36 10.22
CA GLN A 114 -7.25 -3.77 9.77
C GLN A 114 -8.31 -3.54 10.84
N GLU A 115 -7.96 -3.65 12.12
CA GLU A 115 -8.79 -3.25 13.26
C GLU A 115 -8.94 -1.72 13.42
N GLY A 116 -8.33 -0.92 12.54
CA GLY A 116 -8.40 0.55 12.55
C GLY A 116 -7.51 1.22 13.60
N LYS A 117 -6.53 0.51 14.17
CA LYS A 117 -5.60 1.12 15.14
C LYS A 117 -4.69 2.13 14.45
N LYS A 118 -4.44 3.25 15.13
CA LYS A 118 -3.51 4.28 14.63
C LYS A 118 -2.07 3.77 14.72
N PRO A 119 -1.14 4.28 13.89
CA PRO A 119 0.25 3.80 13.87
C PRO A 119 0.94 3.79 15.25
N GLY A 120 0.73 4.82 16.07
CA GLY A 120 1.29 4.87 17.44
C GLY A 120 0.72 3.79 18.38
N ASP A 121 -0.57 3.48 18.25
CA ASP A 121 -1.23 2.42 19.03
C ASP A 121 -0.72 1.05 18.59
N VAL A 122 -0.54 0.83 17.28
CA VAL A 122 0.03 -0.41 16.72
C VAL A 122 1.41 -0.67 17.32
N LEU A 123 2.27 0.35 17.41
CA LEU A 123 3.60 0.21 18.02
C LEU A 123 3.51 -0.14 19.51
N THR A 124 2.69 0.59 20.26
CA THR A 124 2.51 0.39 21.70
C THR A 124 1.96 -1.01 22.01
N ILE A 125 0.91 -1.44 21.31
CA ILE A 125 0.28 -2.74 21.51
C ILE A 125 1.28 -3.85 21.20
N ARG A 126 1.97 -3.80 20.05
CA ARG A 126 2.95 -4.84 19.68
C ARG A 126 4.10 -4.92 20.67
N GLU A 127 4.56 -3.79 21.20
CA GLU A 127 5.58 -3.77 22.26
C GLU A 127 5.11 -4.51 23.51
N GLN A 128 3.89 -4.21 23.98
CA GLN A 128 3.31 -4.87 25.14
C GLN A 128 3.09 -6.37 24.89
N GLU A 129 2.61 -6.74 23.72
CA GLU A 129 2.37 -8.14 23.35
C GLU A 129 3.67 -8.95 23.24
N VAL A 130 4.76 -8.35 22.73
CA VAL A 130 6.09 -8.98 22.71
C VAL A 130 6.67 -9.10 24.12
N LYS A 131 6.56 -8.07 24.96
CA LYS A 131 6.97 -8.13 26.39
C LYS A 131 6.19 -9.21 27.15
N ALA A 132 4.93 -9.42 26.82
CA ALA A 132 4.08 -10.47 27.37
C ALA A 132 4.32 -11.85 26.73
N GLY A 133 5.24 -11.98 25.77
CA GLY A 133 5.57 -13.24 25.11
C GLY A 133 4.51 -13.76 24.14
N LYS A 134 3.49 -12.97 23.80
CA LYS A 134 2.44 -13.35 22.84
C LYS A 134 3.00 -13.51 21.43
N TRP A 135 3.96 -12.65 21.06
CA TRP A 135 4.67 -12.72 19.78
C TRP A 135 6.16 -12.81 20.03
N LYS A 136 6.82 -13.65 19.23
CA LYS A 136 8.27 -13.82 19.29
C LYS A 136 8.89 -12.98 18.18
N MET A 137 9.90 -12.21 18.56
CA MET A 137 10.85 -11.71 17.58
C MET A 137 11.78 -12.84 17.13
N PRO A 138 12.35 -12.77 15.92
CA PRO A 138 13.38 -13.70 15.48
C PRO A 138 14.54 -13.77 16.48
N LYS A 139 15.03 -14.98 16.75
CA LYS A 139 16.18 -15.20 17.63
C LYS A 139 17.50 -14.80 16.98
N GLN A 140 17.56 -14.94 15.66
CA GLN A 140 18.69 -14.55 14.84
C GLN A 140 18.36 -13.26 14.09
N PRO A 141 19.39 -12.50 13.66
CA PRO A 141 19.17 -11.38 12.76
C PRO A 141 18.39 -11.81 11.52
N THR A 142 17.39 -11.03 11.13
CA THR A 142 16.55 -11.32 9.96
C THR A 142 16.40 -10.09 9.09
N THR A 143 16.48 -10.30 7.78
CA THR A 143 16.43 -9.21 6.81
C THR A 143 15.03 -9.01 6.27
N LEU A 144 14.67 -7.74 6.12
CA LEU A 144 13.54 -7.23 5.38
C LEU A 144 14.06 -6.33 4.27
N TYR A 145 13.49 -6.49 3.08
CA TYR A 145 13.74 -5.73 1.88
C TYR A 145 12.51 -4.90 1.56
N VAL A 146 12.68 -3.63 1.18
CA VAL A 146 11.60 -2.80 0.65
C VAL A 146 12.02 -2.25 -0.69
N LEU A 147 11.29 -2.65 -1.73
CA LEU A 147 11.41 -2.10 -3.07
C LEU A 147 10.33 -1.04 -3.25
N SER A 148 10.72 0.16 -3.66
CA SER A 148 9.80 1.27 -3.89
C SER A 148 10.05 1.94 -5.23
N ALA A 149 9.00 2.49 -5.83
CA ALA A 149 9.09 3.36 -7.00
C ALA A 149 8.00 4.44 -6.92
N LYS A 150 8.15 5.50 -7.70
CA LYS A 150 7.10 6.51 -7.86
C LYS A 150 5.92 5.93 -8.66
N ASP A 151 4.74 6.54 -8.50
CA ASP A 151 3.53 6.15 -9.24
C ASP A 151 3.75 6.13 -10.77
N GLU A 152 4.42 7.16 -11.31
CA GLU A 152 4.74 7.28 -12.73
C GLU A 152 5.64 6.15 -13.28
N ASN A 153 6.30 5.42 -12.39
CA ASN A 153 7.24 4.37 -12.72
C ASN A 153 6.69 2.96 -12.47
N TYR A 154 5.39 2.82 -12.18
CA TYR A 154 4.73 1.53 -12.02
C TYR A 154 3.49 1.43 -12.90
N ASP A 155 3.52 0.49 -13.84
CA ASP A 155 2.34 0.12 -14.62
C ASP A 155 1.63 -1.08 -13.97
N GLN A 156 0.49 -0.80 -13.33
CA GLN A 156 -0.36 -1.79 -12.67
C GLN A 156 -0.97 -2.82 -13.63
N ALA A 157 -1.08 -2.52 -14.92
CA ALA A 157 -1.66 -3.42 -15.91
C ALA A 157 -0.63 -4.43 -16.46
N THR A 158 0.64 -4.07 -16.50
CA THR A 158 1.72 -4.94 -17.02
C THR A 158 2.63 -5.50 -15.93
N GLY A 159 2.63 -4.89 -14.74
CA GLY A 159 3.57 -5.20 -13.67
C GLY A 159 4.99 -4.69 -13.93
N ASP A 160 5.16 -3.75 -14.85
CA ASP A 160 6.46 -3.16 -15.14
C ASP A 160 6.77 -2.04 -14.15
N VAL A 161 7.93 -2.16 -13.48
CA VAL A 161 8.39 -1.21 -12.46
C VAL A 161 9.78 -0.69 -12.85
N LYS A 162 9.93 0.63 -12.90
CA LYS A 162 11.17 1.33 -13.28
C LYS A 162 11.69 2.19 -12.14
N ASP A 163 12.95 2.61 -12.25
CA ASP A 163 13.64 3.49 -11.28
C ASP A 163 13.39 3.10 -9.82
N THR A 164 13.47 1.79 -9.56
CA THR A 164 13.20 1.25 -8.24
C THR A 164 14.31 1.60 -7.27
N TYR A 165 13.94 1.86 -6.02
CA TYR A 165 14.83 1.99 -4.89
C TYR A 165 14.66 0.82 -3.93
N LEU A 166 15.74 0.09 -3.65
CA LEU A 166 15.75 -1.03 -2.73
C LEU A 166 16.50 -0.64 -1.45
N ARG A 167 15.78 -0.63 -0.32
CA ARG A 167 16.38 -0.47 1.01
C ARG A 167 16.33 -1.78 1.80
N TYR A 168 17.24 -1.91 2.75
CA TYR A 168 17.37 -3.09 3.60
C TYR A 168 17.17 -2.71 5.07
N VAL A 169 16.51 -3.61 5.79
CA VAL A 169 16.29 -3.53 7.22
C VAL A 169 16.73 -4.85 7.82
N VAL A 170 17.71 -4.83 8.71
CA VAL A 170 18.15 -6.05 9.41
C VAL A 170 17.67 -5.96 10.85
N TYR A 171 16.63 -6.72 11.19
CA TYR A 171 16.12 -6.80 12.56
C TYR A 171 17.15 -7.49 13.44
N ILE A 172 17.53 -6.80 14.52
CA ILE A 172 18.47 -7.25 15.56
C ILE A 172 17.84 -6.96 16.93
N PRO A 173 16.78 -7.70 17.32
CA PRO A 173 15.99 -7.40 18.52
C PRO A 173 16.85 -7.16 19.77
N TYR A 174 16.55 -6.09 20.50
CA TYR A 174 17.21 -5.66 21.74
C TYR A 174 18.67 -5.23 21.62
N ALA A 175 19.26 -5.22 20.42
CA ALA A 175 20.58 -4.63 20.22
C ALA A 175 20.56 -3.11 20.48
N THR A 176 21.65 -2.60 21.04
CA THR A 176 21.90 -1.16 21.27
C THR A 176 23.03 -0.64 20.40
N ALA A 177 23.21 0.68 20.36
CA ALA A 177 24.36 1.31 19.70
C ALA A 177 25.69 0.79 20.28
N GLU A 178 25.77 0.63 21.61
CA GLU A 178 26.97 0.13 22.31
C GLU A 178 27.27 -1.33 21.95
N SER A 179 26.24 -2.18 21.87
CA SER A 179 26.41 -3.61 21.55
C SER A 179 26.81 -3.87 20.09
N THR A 180 26.53 -2.93 19.20
CA THR A 180 26.70 -3.09 17.74
C THR A 180 27.80 -2.21 17.15
N GLY A 181 28.15 -1.11 17.83
CA GLY A 181 28.97 -0.04 17.28
C GLY A 181 28.27 0.84 16.23
N LEU A 182 26.96 0.64 15.98
CA LEU A 182 26.23 1.41 14.98
C LEU A 182 25.85 2.80 15.50
N PRO A 183 25.93 3.85 14.66
CA PRO A 183 25.44 5.17 15.02
C PRO A 183 23.91 5.18 15.06
N LEU A 184 23.33 6.17 15.74
CA LEU A 184 21.88 6.37 15.82
C LEU A 184 21.26 7.01 14.57
N LYS A 185 22.11 7.47 13.64
CA LYS A 185 21.74 8.09 12.37
C LYS A 185 22.86 7.88 11.34
N PRO A 186 22.56 7.87 10.03
CA PRO A 186 23.61 7.78 9.02
C PRO A 186 24.37 9.10 8.91
N GLU A 187 25.69 9.03 8.76
CA GLU A 187 26.55 10.21 8.55
C GLU A 187 26.75 10.55 7.06
N ALA A 188 26.56 9.56 6.18
CA ALA A 188 26.59 9.73 4.73
C ALA A 188 25.60 8.76 4.03
N PRO A 189 25.21 9.04 2.77
CA PRO A 189 24.38 8.11 1.99
C PRO A 189 25.00 6.71 1.95
N GLY A 190 24.18 5.67 2.17
CA GLY A 190 24.66 4.28 2.20
C GLY A 190 25.16 3.79 3.55
N MET A 191 25.47 4.66 4.52
CA MET A 191 25.99 4.20 5.81
C MET A 191 24.89 3.55 6.67
N PRO A 192 25.17 2.40 7.31
CA PRO A 192 24.21 1.75 8.19
C PRO A 192 24.06 2.51 9.51
N TRP A 193 22.86 2.47 10.09
CA TRP A 193 22.60 3.00 11.44
C TRP A 193 21.57 2.12 12.16
N ILE A 194 21.55 2.18 13.50
CA ILE A 194 20.55 1.47 14.29
C ILE A 194 19.35 2.38 14.56
N MET A 195 18.15 1.85 14.35
CA MET A 195 16.90 2.46 14.81
C MET A 195 16.32 1.67 15.97
N ASP A 196 15.69 2.40 16.89
CA ASP A 196 15.01 1.88 18.08
C ASP A 196 15.90 0.96 18.95
N PRO A 197 17.14 1.41 19.28
CA PRO A 197 18.08 0.61 20.07
C PRO A 197 17.46 0.19 21.41
N GLY A 198 17.76 -1.04 21.85
CA GLY A 198 17.29 -1.62 23.10
C GLY A 198 15.83 -2.08 23.09
N THR A 199 15.10 -1.92 21.97
CA THR A 199 13.71 -2.37 21.85
C THR A 199 13.62 -3.72 21.12
N HIS A 200 12.48 -4.40 21.26
CA HIS A 200 12.19 -5.63 20.51
C HIS A 200 12.31 -5.47 18.99
N ARG A 201 12.12 -4.25 18.47
CA ARG A 201 12.17 -3.93 17.05
C ARG A 201 13.46 -3.22 16.63
N ALA A 202 14.52 -3.26 17.46
CA ALA A 202 15.82 -2.71 17.08
C ALA A 202 16.27 -3.28 15.73
N HIS A 203 16.72 -2.42 14.82
CA HIS A 203 17.10 -2.83 13.48
C HIS A 203 18.16 -1.93 12.86
N ILE A 204 19.01 -2.53 12.02
CA ILE A 204 19.95 -1.83 11.16
C ILE A 204 19.19 -1.34 9.93
N MET A 205 19.24 -0.05 9.67
CA MET A 205 18.79 0.54 8.43
C MET A 205 19.95 0.67 7.47
N ILE A 206 19.76 0.19 6.24
CA ILE A 206 20.71 0.39 5.13
C ILE A 206 19.93 0.98 3.97
N ASN A 207 20.19 2.25 3.72
CA ASN A 207 19.66 3.00 2.59
C ASN A 207 20.81 3.23 1.60
N PRO A 208 20.96 2.40 0.55
CA PRO A 208 21.99 2.61 -0.45
C PRO A 208 21.92 4.03 -1.03
N PRO A 209 23.04 4.60 -1.50
CA PRO A 209 23.02 5.83 -2.27
C PRO A 209 22.06 5.66 -3.45
N GLN A 210 21.22 6.66 -3.70
CA GLN A 210 20.38 6.64 -4.90
C GLN A 210 21.30 6.74 -6.12
N SER A 211 21.15 5.82 -7.07
CA SER A 211 21.84 5.92 -8.34
C SER A 211 21.28 7.12 -9.09
N THR A 212 22.16 8.02 -9.54
CA THR A 212 21.79 9.08 -10.50
C THR A 212 21.57 8.53 -11.91
N THR A 213 21.78 7.22 -12.10
CA THR A 213 21.52 6.47 -13.32
C THR A 213 20.25 5.62 -13.12
N PRO A 214 19.27 5.69 -14.04
CA PRO A 214 18.11 4.81 -14.04
C PRO A 214 18.55 3.35 -13.89
N SER A 215 18.02 2.65 -12.89
CA SER A 215 18.28 1.22 -12.73
C SER A 215 17.68 0.51 -13.93
N ALA A 216 18.53 0.08 -14.86
CA ALA A 216 18.14 -0.88 -15.89
C ALA A 216 17.89 -2.21 -15.18
N ALA A 217 16.66 -2.41 -14.71
CA ALA A 217 16.15 -3.75 -14.44
C ALA A 217 16.19 -4.51 -15.77
N LYS A 218 17.30 -5.21 -16.03
CA LYS A 218 17.33 -6.20 -17.10
C LYS A 218 16.39 -7.33 -16.69
N GLN A 219 15.49 -7.58 -17.65
CA GLN A 219 14.36 -8.51 -17.65
C GLN A 219 14.70 -9.89 -17.11
#